data_AF-A0AAV6GRU7-F1
#
_entry.id   AF-A0AAV6GRU7-F1
#
_cell.length_a   1.000
_cell.length_b   1.000
_cell.length_c   1.000
_cell.angle_alpha   90.00
_cell.angle_beta   90.00
_cell.angle_gamma   90.00
#
_symmetry.space_group_name_H-M   'P 1'
#
loop_
_entity.id
_entity.type
_entity.pdbx_description
1 polymer ?
#
loop_
_entity_poly.entity_id
_entity_poly.type
_entity_poly.pdbx_seq_one_letter_code
_entity_poly.pdbx_strand_id
1 'polypeptide(L)'
;MGYWELEEGRDCVQKTWITTKIATAIGLVGSAYHIVAFQPETAVEALQRATSGTVTMASLGAIFGMATCLSAQARDAPDDPLNYFIGGCSSGAFLGARTHSATTGVTACIGLGTLAMFTKVAKMEGWKISGPPRL
;
A
#
# COMPACT_ATOMS: atom_id res chain seq x y z
N MET A 1 -8.66 -14.97 -8.62
CA MET A 1 -7.40 -15.12 -7.87
C MET A 1 -7.27 -13.99 -6.86
N GLY A 2 -7.15 -14.35 -5.60
CA GLY A 2 -6.84 -13.43 -4.51
C GLY A 2 -5.33 -13.15 -4.41
N TYR A 3 -4.95 -12.02 -3.81
CA TYR A 3 -3.55 -11.63 -3.61
C TYR A 3 -2.72 -12.72 -2.89
N TRP A 4 -3.33 -13.38 -1.90
CA TRP A 4 -2.68 -14.41 -1.07
C TRP A 4 -2.58 -15.79 -1.72
N GLU A 5 -3.19 -16.01 -2.88
CA GLU A 5 -3.11 -17.28 -3.62
C GLU A 5 -1.91 -17.31 -4.58
N LEU A 6 -1.36 -16.13 -4.89
CA LEU A 6 -0.24 -15.97 -5.81
C LEU A 6 1.09 -16.17 -5.07
N GLU A 7 2.08 -16.74 -5.75
CA GLU A 7 3.41 -16.95 -5.15
C GLU A 7 4.17 -15.62 -5.04
N GLU A 8 4.86 -15.43 -3.91
CA GLU A 8 5.79 -14.31 -3.77
C GLU A 8 7.02 -14.54 -4.67
N GLY A 9 7.45 -13.50 -5.39
CA GLY A 9 8.65 -13.56 -6.24
C GLY A 9 8.44 -14.10 -7.66
N ARG A 10 7.27 -14.64 -8.02
CA ARG A 10 6.99 -15.10 -9.41
C ARG A 10 5.91 -14.28 -10.11
N ASP A 11 4.76 -14.10 -9.46
CA ASP A 11 3.59 -13.43 -10.06
C ASP A 11 3.61 -11.89 -9.85
N CYS A 12 4.76 -11.26 -10.08
CA CYS A 12 4.99 -9.86 -9.71
C CYS A 12 3.98 -8.88 -10.33
N VAL A 13 3.71 -9.03 -11.63
CA VAL A 13 2.79 -8.12 -12.34
C VAL A 13 1.37 -8.26 -11.77
N GLN A 14 0.93 -9.48 -11.52
CA GLN A 14 -0.43 -9.74 -11.05
C GLN A 14 -0.63 -9.27 -9.61
N LYS A 15 0.36 -9.50 -8.72
CA LYS A 15 0.34 -8.95 -7.35
C LYS A 15 0.39 -7.44 -7.32
N THR A 16 1.23 -6.83 -8.15
CA THR A 16 1.32 -5.37 -8.30
C THR A 16 -0.01 -4.80 -8.79
N TRP A 17 -0.64 -5.44 -9.77
CA TRP A 17 -1.94 -5.02 -10.28
C TRP A 17 -3.04 -5.08 -9.22
N ILE A 18 -3.08 -6.15 -8.42
CA ILE A 18 -4.06 -6.30 -7.33
C ILE A 18 -3.85 -5.23 -6.25
N THR A 19 -2.60 -5.04 -5.79
CA THR A 19 -2.27 -4.02 -4.78
C THR A 19 -2.56 -2.60 -5.27
N THR A 20 -2.24 -2.30 -6.53
CA THR A 20 -2.59 -1.03 -7.18
C THR A 20 -4.09 -0.80 -7.19
N LYS A 21 -4.89 -1.81 -7.57
CA LYS A 21 -6.36 -1.71 -7.57
C LYS A 21 -6.92 -1.43 -6.19
N ILE A 22 -6.47 -2.17 -5.18
CA ILE A 22 -6.92 -1.99 -3.79
C ILE A 22 -6.57 -0.58 -3.32
N ALA A 23 -5.33 -0.14 -3.55
CA ALA A 23 -4.89 1.19 -3.15
C ALA A 23 -5.63 2.30 -3.90
N THR A 24 -5.96 2.10 -5.18
CA THR A 24 -6.79 3.02 -5.98
C THR A 24 -8.19 3.14 -5.39
N ALA A 25 -8.82 2.02 -5.02
CA ALA A 25 -10.14 2.04 -4.40
C ALA A 25 -10.12 2.78 -3.05
N ILE A 26 -9.11 2.53 -2.21
CA ILE A 26 -8.91 3.25 -0.95
C ILE A 26 -8.67 4.75 -1.22
N GLY A 27 -7.89 5.10 -2.25
CA GLY A 27 -7.63 6.47 -2.65
C GLY A 27 -8.88 7.22 -3.12
N LEU A 28 -9.78 6.56 -3.86
CA LEU A 28 -11.07 7.12 -4.26
C LEU A 28 -11.97 7.38 -3.05
N VAL A 29 -12.07 6.40 -2.14
CA VAL A 29 -12.87 6.55 -0.91
C VAL A 29 -12.30 7.68 -0.04
N GLY A 30 -10.99 7.72 0.17
CA GLY A 30 -10.32 8.78 0.92
C GLY A 30 -10.52 10.17 0.27
N SER A 31 -10.43 10.24 -1.06
CA SER A 31 -10.69 11.48 -1.81
C SER A 31 -12.14 11.94 -1.67
N ALA A 32 -13.11 11.01 -1.70
CA ALA A 32 -14.52 11.33 -1.50
C ALA A 32 -14.75 11.95 -0.11
N TYR A 33 -14.21 11.33 0.95
CA TYR A 33 -14.27 11.90 2.30
C TYR A 33 -13.58 13.26 2.40
N HIS A 34 -12.42 13.41 1.77
CA HIS A 34 -11.68 14.67 1.77
C HIS A 34 -12.49 15.81 1.10
N ILE A 35 -13.16 15.54 -0.02
CA ILE A 35 -14.00 16.53 -0.70
C ILE A 35 -15.24 16.88 0.12
N VAL A 36 -15.86 15.90 0.79
CA VAL A 36 -17.03 16.14 1.65
C VAL A 36 -16.65 16.96 2.89
N ALA A 37 -15.50 16.67 3.51
CA ALA A 37 -15.01 17.41 4.67
C ALA A 37 -14.48 18.80 4.33
N PHE A 38 -13.80 18.93 3.18
CA PHE A 38 -13.21 20.18 2.70
C PHE A 38 -13.74 20.52 1.32
N GLN A 39 -14.90 21.18 1.31
CA GLN A 39 -15.61 21.51 0.08
C GLN A 39 -14.76 22.42 -0.82
N PRO A 40 -14.51 22.03 -2.08
CA PRO A 40 -13.86 22.89 -3.06
C PRO A 40 -14.83 23.94 -3.60
N GLU A 41 -14.31 25.09 -4.03
CA GLU A 41 -15.16 26.16 -4.58
C GLU A 41 -15.60 25.84 -6.01
N THR A 42 -14.88 24.94 -6.69
CA THR A 42 -15.16 24.57 -8.09
C THR A 42 -15.11 23.06 -8.32
N ALA A 43 -15.87 22.60 -9.33
CA ALA A 43 -15.87 21.20 -9.75
C ALA A 43 -14.51 20.74 -10.31
N VAL A 44 -13.77 21.65 -10.96
CA VAL A 44 -12.44 21.35 -11.50
C VAL A 44 -11.43 21.12 -10.38
N GLU A 45 -11.47 21.94 -9.34
CA GLU A 45 -10.63 21.76 -8.16
C GLU A 45 -10.97 20.44 -7.43
N ALA A 46 -12.25 20.09 -7.32
CA ALA A 46 -12.68 18.81 -6.78
C ALA A 46 -12.06 17.64 -7.57
N LEU A 47 -12.13 17.70 -8.90
CA LEU A 47 -11.58 16.68 -9.79
C LEU A 47 -10.05 16.59 -9.66
N GLN A 48 -9.35 17.73 -9.61
CA GLN A 48 -7.91 17.76 -9.45
C GLN A 48 -7.49 17.13 -8.12
N ARG A 49 -8.14 17.51 -7.01
CA ARG A 49 -7.88 16.94 -5.67
C ARG A 49 -8.11 15.43 -5.64
N ALA A 50 -9.25 14.96 -6.17
CA ALA A 50 -9.56 13.54 -6.24
C ALA A 50 -8.56 12.76 -7.09
N THR A 51 -8.19 13.31 -8.26
CA THR A 51 -7.23 12.68 -9.16
C THR A 51 -5.85 12.61 -8.51
N SER A 52 -5.37 13.71 -7.93
CA SER A 52 -4.06 13.74 -7.28
C SER A 52 -3.98 12.77 -6.10
N GLY A 53 -5.03 12.69 -5.27
CA GLY A 53 -5.09 11.76 -4.14
C GLY A 53 -5.11 10.31 -4.60
N THR A 54 -6.01 9.99 -5.54
CA THR A 54 -6.18 8.63 -6.07
C THR A 54 -4.94 8.12 -6.78
N VAL A 55 -4.30 8.93 -7.64
CA VAL A 55 -3.07 8.55 -8.34
C VAL A 55 -1.91 8.34 -7.35
N THR A 56 -1.84 9.15 -6.29
CA THR A 56 -0.82 8.96 -5.24
C THR A 56 -1.02 7.64 -4.52
N MET A 57 -2.26 7.30 -4.15
CA MET A 57 -2.54 6.00 -3.51
C MET A 57 -2.30 4.82 -4.46
N ALA A 58 -2.70 4.93 -5.72
CA ALA A 58 -2.44 3.92 -6.74
C ALA A 58 -0.94 3.64 -6.90
N SER A 59 -0.13 4.70 -6.97
CA SER A 59 1.34 4.58 -7.08
C SER A 59 1.97 3.99 -5.83
N LEU A 60 1.46 4.30 -4.62
CA LEU A 60 1.90 3.62 -3.39
C LEU A 60 1.66 2.11 -3.45
N GLY A 61 0.47 1.69 -3.90
CA GLY A 61 0.14 0.27 -4.09
C GLY A 61 1.03 -0.41 -5.13
N ALA A 62 1.29 0.24 -6.25
CA ALA A 62 2.16 -0.28 -7.30
C ALA A 62 3.61 -0.44 -6.84
N ILE A 63 4.17 0.58 -6.19
CA ILE A 63 5.53 0.56 -5.65
C ILE A 63 5.65 -0.53 -4.59
N PHE A 64 4.67 -0.65 -3.70
CA PHE A 64 4.61 -1.73 -2.72
C PHE A 64 4.66 -3.11 -3.38
N GLY A 65 3.78 -3.38 -4.35
CA GLY A 65 3.71 -4.68 -5.05
C GLY A 65 4.99 -5.03 -5.81
N MET A 66 5.61 -4.05 -6.48
CA MET A 66 6.86 -4.26 -7.20
C MET A 66 8.04 -4.47 -6.24
N ALA A 67 8.18 -3.61 -5.23
CA ALA A 67 9.31 -3.68 -4.30
C ALA A 67 9.26 -4.95 -3.44
N THR A 68 8.08 -5.40 -3.01
CA THR A 68 7.92 -6.70 -2.34
C THR A 68 8.32 -7.86 -3.24
N CYS A 69 7.90 -7.87 -4.51
CA CYS A 69 8.24 -8.96 -5.42
C CYS A 69 9.72 -8.97 -5.83
N LEU A 70 10.31 -7.79 -6.06
CA LEU A 70 11.73 -7.67 -6.42
C LEU A 70 12.64 -8.02 -5.24
N SER A 71 12.29 -7.62 -4.01
CA SER A 71 13.05 -8.03 -2.82
C SER A 71 12.96 -9.52 -2.56
N ALA A 72 11.78 -10.13 -2.75
CA ALA A 72 11.60 -11.58 -2.67
C ALA A 72 12.48 -12.34 -3.67
N GLN A 73 12.55 -11.87 -4.93
CA GLN A 73 13.42 -12.46 -5.96
C GLN A 73 14.90 -12.24 -5.65
N ALA A 74 15.31 -11.03 -5.29
CA ALA A 74 16.71 -10.70 -5.08
C ALA A 74 17.33 -11.41 -3.86
N ARG A 75 16.49 -11.82 -2.89
CA ARG A 75 16.93 -12.49 -1.66
C ARG A 75 16.72 -14.01 -1.69
N ASP A 76 16.12 -14.56 -2.75
CA ASP A 76 15.65 -15.95 -2.83
C ASP A 76 14.88 -16.41 -1.57
N ALA A 77 14.16 -15.47 -0.94
CA ALA A 77 13.50 -15.65 0.36
C ALA A 77 12.04 -15.16 0.28
N PRO A 78 11.17 -15.87 -0.44
CA PRO A 78 9.82 -15.40 -0.78
C PRO A 78 8.90 -15.18 0.44
N ASP A 79 9.08 -15.96 1.49
CA ASP A 79 8.23 -15.89 2.69
C ASP A 79 8.74 -14.94 3.78
N ASP A 80 9.92 -14.32 3.59
CA ASP A 80 10.50 -13.41 4.56
C ASP A 80 9.64 -12.13 4.70
N PRO A 81 9.10 -11.82 5.90
CA PRO A 81 8.31 -10.61 6.12
C PRO A 81 9.12 -9.31 5.95
N LEU A 82 10.46 -9.37 5.92
CA LEU A 82 11.28 -8.22 5.55
C LEU A 82 11.03 -7.72 4.12
N ASN A 83 10.59 -8.58 3.20
CA ASN A 83 10.23 -8.14 1.85
C ASN A 83 9.05 -7.16 1.89
N TYR A 84 8.07 -7.42 2.77
CA TYR A 84 6.92 -6.54 2.98
C TYR A 84 7.34 -5.23 3.66
N PHE A 85 8.31 -5.27 4.58
CA PHE A 85 8.91 -4.07 5.16
C PHE A 85 9.57 -3.20 4.08
N ILE A 86 10.37 -3.79 3.19
CA ILE A 86 11.02 -3.08 2.09
C ILE A 86 9.98 -2.46 1.15
N GLY A 87 8.91 -3.21 0.84
CA GLY A 87 7.79 -2.71 0.05
C GLY A 87 7.11 -1.50 0.67
N GLY A 88 6.79 -1.57 1.97
CA GLY A 88 6.17 -0.48 2.71
C GLY A 88 7.10 0.73 2.89
N CYS A 89 8.41 0.49 3.07
CA CYS A 89 9.39 1.57 3.15
C CYS A 89 9.54 2.29 1.80
N SER A 90 9.57 1.54 0.70
CA SER A 90 9.67 2.08 -0.66
C SER A 90 8.47 2.96 -1.01
N SER A 91 7.26 2.53 -0.64
CA SER A 91 6.06 3.35 -0.82
C SER A 91 6.08 4.58 0.10
N GLY A 92 6.52 4.46 1.35
CA GLY A 92 6.71 5.60 2.25
C GLY A 92 7.71 6.64 1.74
N ALA A 93 8.83 6.20 1.16
CA ALA A 93 9.81 7.09 0.53
C ALA A 93 9.20 7.85 -0.66
N PHE A 94 8.41 7.16 -1.50
CA PHE A 94 7.67 7.81 -2.58
C PHE A 94 6.65 8.84 -2.07
N LEU A 95 5.95 8.55 -0.96
CA LEU A 95 5.06 9.53 -0.33
C LEU A 95 5.83 10.78 0.13
N GLY A 96 7.03 10.59 0.70
CA GLY A 96 7.94 11.69 1.05
C GLY A 96 8.34 12.53 -0.17
N ALA A 97 8.66 11.87 -1.29
CA ALA A 97 8.97 12.55 -2.54
C ALA A 97 7.76 13.33 -3.09
N ARG A 98 6.55 12.75 -3.05
CA ARG A 98 5.30 13.41 -3.49
C ARG A 98 4.90 14.59 -2.62
N THR A 99 5.22 14.55 -1.33
CA THR A 99 4.93 15.62 -0.36
C THR A 99 6.09 16.58 -0.17
N HIS A 100 7.20 16.41 -0.89
CA HIS A 100 8.43 17.20 -0.78
C HIS A 100 8.96 17.30 0.66
N SER A 101 8.84 16.22 1.43
CA SER A 101 9.22 16.20 2.84
C SER A 101 9.96 14.92 3.24
N ALA A 102 11.21 15.08 3.67
CA ALA A 102 12.03 13.98 4.17
C ALA A 102 11.49 13.39 5.47
N THR A 103 10.94 14.22 6.36
CA THR A 103 10.34 13.75 7.62
C THR A 103 9.11 12.90 7.35
N THR A 104 8.25 13.32 6.41
CA THR A 104 7.10 12.51 5.98
C THR A 104 7.56 11.20 5.34
N GLY A 105 8.61 11.23 4.52
CA GLY A 105 9.16 10.02 3.89
C GLY A 105 9.69 9.00 4.91
N VAL A 106 10.48 9.43 5.89
CA VAL A 106 11.06 8.56 6.91
C VAL A 106 9.98 7.99 7.83
N THR A 107 9.07 8.84 8.31
CA THR A 107 7.96 8.41 9.18
C THR A 107 7.01 7.46 8.45
N ALA A 108 6.68 7.74 7.19
CA ALA A 108 5.87 6.85 6.37
C ALA A 108 6.58 5.53 6.06
N CYS A 109 7.91 5.55 5.83
CA CYS A 109 8.66 4.32 5.59
C CYS A 109 8.59 3.38 6.81
N ILE A 110 8.84 3.91 8.01
CA ILE A 110 8.77 3.10 9.24
C ILE A 110 7.32 2.66 9.49
N GLY A 111 6.36 3.58 9.41
CA GLY A 111 4.95 3.27 9.66
C GLY A 111 4.37 2.23 8.72
N LEU A 112 4.47 2.47 7.40
CA LEU A 112 3.95 1.57 6.38
C LEU A 112 4.77 0.28 6.27
N GLY A 113 6.09 0.36 6.43
CA GLY A 113 6.98 -0.81 6.44
C GLY A 113 6.66 -1.75 7.59
N THR A 114 6.55 -1.23 8.81
CA THR A 114 6.21 -2.04 9.99
C THR A 114 4.79 -2.61 9.89
N LEU A 115 3.81 -1.82 9.45
CA LEU A 115 2.45 -2.31 9.20
C LEU A 115 2.45 -3.47 8.19
N ALA A 116 3.14 -3.33 7.06
CA ALA A 116 3.21 -4.37 6.04
C ALA A 116 3.95 -5.63 6.52
N MET A 117 5.01 -5.46 7.30
CA MET A 117 5.71 -6.58 7.92
C MET A 117 4.76 -7.37 8.84
N PHE A 118 4.02 -6.67 9.70
CA PHE A 118 3.05 -7.29 10.59
C PHE A 118 1.87 -7.92 9.84
N THR A 119 1.45 -7.40 8.68
CA THR A 119 0.40 -8.07 7.89
C THR A 119 0.87 -9.41 7.33
N LYS A 120 2.13 -9.51 6.88
CA LYS A 120 2.72 -10.81 6.46
C LYS A 120 2.89 -11.76 7.64
N VAL A 121 3.39 -11.28 8.79
CA VAL A 121 3.50 -12.10 10.02
C VAL A 121 2.13 -12.62 10.47
N ALA A 122 1.14 -11.73 10.54
CA ALA A 122 -0.24 -12.10 10.89
C ALA A 122 -0.82 -13.16 9.94
N LYS A 123 -0.50 -13.08 8.65
CA LYS A 123 -0.92 -14.08 7.66
C LYS A 123 -0.24 -15.43 7.87
N MET A 124 1.06 -15.45 8.17
CA MET A 124 1.82 -16.67 8.41
C MET A 124 1.40 -17.36 9.71
N GLU A 125 1.20 -16.58 10.78
CA GLU A 125 0.76 -17.06 12.10
C GLU A 125 -0.75 -17.33 12.19
N GLY A 126 -1.51 -17.02 11.14
CA GLY A 126 -2.96 -17.24 11.11
C GLY A 126 -3.77 -16.36 12.06
N TRP A 127 -3.28 -15.15 12.38
CA TRP A 127 -3.97 -14.20 13.24
C TRP A 127 -5.32 -13.79 12.61
N LYS A 128 -6.37 -13.81 13.42
CA LYS A 128 -7.73 -13.42 13.01
C LYS A 128 -8.05 -12.03 13.54
N ILE A 129 -8.07 -11.03 12.66
CA ILE A 129 -8.40 -9.64 13.02
C ILE A 129 -9.88 -9.52 13.40
N SER A 130 -10.75 -10.25 12.70
CA SER A 130 -12.14 -10.43 13.06
C SER A 130 -12.50 -11.91 12.99
N GLY A 131 -13.29 -12.35 13.95
CA GLY A 131 -13.75 -13.73 14.04
C GLY A 131 -15.04 -13.79 14.85
N PRO A 132 -15.80 -14.90 14.75
CA PRO A 132 -16.96 -15.09 15.61
C PRO A 132 -16.51 -15.01 17.08
N PRO A 133 -17.31 -14.40 17.96
CA PRO A 133 -16.99 -14.35 19.38
C PRO A 133 -16.76 -15.78 19.88
N ARG A 134 -15.63 -16.00 20.53
CA ARG A 134 -15.32 -17.28 21.19
C ARG A 134 -15.65 -17.12 22.67
N LEU A 135 -16.30 -18.14 23.22
CA LEU A 135 -16.57 -18.26 24.66
C LEU A 135 -15.27 -18.57 25.42
#